data_AF-A0A2E2KVW7-F1
#
_entry.id   AF-A0A2E2KVW7-F1
#
_cell.length_a   1.000
_cell.length_b   1.000
_cell.length_c   1.000
_cell.angle_alpha   90.00
_cell.angle_beta   90.00
_cell.angle_gamma   90.00
#
_symmetry.space_group_name_H-M   'P 1'
#
loop_
_entity.id
_entity.type
_entity.pdbx_description
1 polymer ?
#
loop_
_entity_poly.entity_id
_entity_poly.type
_entity_poly.pdbx_seq_one_letter_code
_entity_poly.pdbx_strand_id
1 'polypeptide(L)'
;MTDNPDPQGAAPQQPQVQMRVLGQFIRDMSFENVMAQKGGRSDGQPDINVQVNLDAKKRSAEHQYEVAIKLTITSKAKDSGDSLFLMEIDYAGIFHIDGIPDEQMHPFLMIECPRILFPFLRRIVSDVTRDGGYPPLNLDNIDFVALYRQEIMRRQAVAQAQAAEAPTQ
;
A
#
# COMPACT_ATOMS: atom_id res chain seq x y z
N MET A 1 -26.30 45.59 -41.35
CA MET A 1 -26.64 44.20 -40.99
C MET A 1 -25.38 43.40 -41.26
N THR A 2 -24.62 43.13 -40.19
CA THR A 2 -24.41 41.79 -39.57
C THR A 2 -23.11 41.19 -40.11
N ASP A 3 -22.19 40.63 -39.35
CA ASP A 3 -22.09 40.38 -37.92
C ASP A 3 -20.60 40.17 -37.62
N ASN A 4 -20.15 40.64 -36.47
CA ASN A 4 -18.79 40.43 -35.96
C ASN A 4 -18.80 39.07 -35.24
N PRO A 5 -17.88 38.12 -35.50
CA PRO A 5 -17.85 36.88 -34.74
C PRO A 5 -17.25 37.15 -33.35
N ASP A 6 -18.04 36.92 -32.31
CA ASP A 6 -17.60 36.96 -30.92
C ASP A 6 -16.41 36.02 -30.66
N PRO A 7 -15.43 36.40 -29.82
CA PRO A 7 -14.39 35.49 -29.38
C PRO A 7 -14.97 34.52 -28.33
N GLN A 8 -15.07 33.23 -28.69
CA GLN A 8 -15.44 32.17 -27.76
C GLN A 8 -14.51 32.17 -26.55
N GLY A 9 -15.09 32.32 -25.36
CA GLY A 9 -14.40 32.27 -24.09
C GLY A 9 -13.70 30.92 -23.89
N ALA A 10 -12.40 30.98 -23.60
CA ALA A 10 -11.63 29.82 -23.17
C ALA A 10 -12.22 29.27 -21.87
N ALA A 11 -12.68 28.02 -21.89
CA ALA A 11 -13.09 27.31 -20.67
C ALA A 11 -11.89 27.21 -19.71
N PRO A 12 -12.09 27.39 -18.39
CA PRO A 12 -11.01 27.26 -17.41
C PRO A 12 -10.43 25.85 -17.48
N GLN A 13 -9.15 25.78 -17.85
CA GLN A 13 -8.38 24.56 -17.98
C GLN A 13 -8.19 23.99 -16.57
N GLN A 14 -8.84 22.87 -16.26
CA GLN A 14 -8.63 22.18 -14.98
C GLN A 14 -7.15 21.82 -14.84
N PRO A 15 -6.55 21.99 -13.64
CA PRO A 15 -5.16 21.61 -13.41
C PRO A 15 -4.95 20.15 -13.84
N GLN A 16 -4.06 19.94 -14.80
CA GLN A 16 -3.77 18.59 -15.27
C GLN A 16 -2.91 17.91 -14.20
N VAL A 17 -3.44 16.88 -13.57
CA VAL A 17 -2.71 16.10 -12.55
C VAL A 17 -1.45 15.52 -13.18
N GLN A 18 -0.29 15.88 -12.64
CA GLN A 18 1.00 15.34 -13.04
C GLN A 18 1.50 14.41 -11.95
N MET A 19 1.74 13.15 -12.31
CA MET A 19 2.31 12.17 -11.41
C MET A 19 3.45 11.43 -12.10
N ARG A 20 4.59 11.31 -11.41
CA ARG A 20 5.78 10.60 -11.87
C ARG A 20 6.34 9.75 -10.75
N VAL A 21 6.63 8.48 -11.05
CA VAL A 21 7.43 7.62 -10.16
C VAL A 21 8.89 8.04 -10.28
N LEU A 22 9.47 8.55 -9.20
CA LEU A 22 10.89 8.93 -9.15
C LEU A 22 11.78 7.73 -8.80
N GLY A 23 11.24 6.78 -8.05
CA GLY A 23 11.94 5.54 -7.70
C GLY A 23 11.05 4.63 -6.86
N GLN A 24 11.41 3.35 -6.79
CA GLN A 24 10.77 2.38 -5.93
C GLN A 24 11.79 1.33 -5.50
N PHE A 25 11.68 0.85 -4.26
CA PHE A 25 12.69 -0.01 -3.65
C PHE A 25 12.11 -0.78 -2.46
N ILE A 26 12.75 -1.89 -2.14
CA ILE A 26 12.55 -2.59 -0.86
C ILE A 26 13.29 -1.78 0.20
N ARG A 27 12.57 -1.24 1.18
CA ARG A 27 13.15 -0.52 2.32
C ARG A 27 13.61 -1.50 3.39
N ASP A 28 12.82 -2.54 3.62
CA ASP A 28 13.13 -3.63 4.54
C ASP A 28 12.43 -4.91 4.07
N MET A 29 13.05 -6.07 4.32
CA MET A 29 12.45 -7.37 3.99
C MET A 29 13.06 -8.47 4.87
N SER A 30 12.19 -9.28 5.46
CA SER A 30 12.55 -10.48 6.20
C SER A 30 11.80 -11.69 5.64
N PHE A 31 12.46 -12.84 5.66
CA PHE A 31 11.86 -14.13 5.35
C PHE A 31 12.39 -15.18 6.31
N GLU A 32 11.51 -15.74 7.12
CA GLU A 32 11.84 -16.78 8.09
C GLU A 32 11.21 -18.10 7.68
N ASN A 33 12.05 -19.08 7.35
CA ASN A 33 11.61 -20.44 7.05
C ASN A 33 11.63 -21.30 8.33
N VAL A 34 10.54 -21.23 9.08
CA VAL A 34 10.39 -21.92 10.38
C VAL A 34 10.44 -23.44 10.21
N MET A 35 9.92 -23.99 9.12
CA MET A 35 9.99 -25.43 8.85
C MET A 35 11.39 -25.93 8.57
N ALA A 36 12.16 -25.19 7.77
CA ALA A 36 13.55 -25.54 7.50
C ALA A 36 14.38 -25.55 8.80
N GLN A 37 14.14 -24.60 9.71
CA GLN A 37 14.79 -24.56 11.02
C GLN A 37 14.45 -25.78 11.90
N LYS A 38 13.22 -26.29 11.81
CA LYS A 38 12.76 -27.48 12.55
C LYS A 38 13.13 -28.81 11.87
N GLY A 39 13.77 -28.78 10.70
CA GLY A 39 14.12 -29.98 9.93
C GLY A 39 12.91 -30.75 9.36
N GLY A 40 11.75 -30.09 9.28
CA GLY A 40 10.50 -30.69 8.83
C GLY A 40 10.29 -30.60 7.31
N ARG A 41 9.32 -31.37 6.81
CA ARG A 41 8.76 -31.20 5.46
C ARG A 41 7.33 -30.68 5.56
N SER A 42 7.00 -29.70 4.72
CA SER A 42 5.66 -29.16 4.58
C SER A 42 4.84 -30.06 3.65
N ASP A 43 4.29 -31.14 4.16
CA ASP A 43 3.33 -31.97 3.43
C ASP A 43 1.91 -31.51 3.76
N GLY A 44 1.40 -30.48 3.07
CA GLY A 44 0.05 -29.96 3.32
C GLY A 44 -0.26 -28.64 2.60
N GLN A 45 -1.55 -28.30 2.49
CA GLN A 45 -1.97 -26.97 2.02
C GLN A 45 -1.69 -25.94 3.12
N PRO A 46 -0.94 -24.86 2.84
CA PRO A 46 -0.77 -23.77 3.79
C PRO A 46 -2.07 -22.99 3.97
N ASP A 47 -2.32 -22.54 5.19
CA ASP A 47 -3.23 -21.45 5.51
C ASP A 47 -2.42 -20.14 5.51
N ILE A 48 -2.78 -19.22 4.61
CA ILE A 48 -2.04 -17.99 4.37
C ILE A 48 -2.85 -16.82 4.92
N ASN A 49 -2.27 -16.11 5.89
CA ASN A 49 -2.79 -14.83 6.37
C ASN A 49 -1.93 -13.69 5.79
N VAL A 50 -2.57 -12.76 5.09
CA VAL A 50 -1.93 -11.57 4.53
C VAL A 50 -2.47 -10.33 5.25
N GLN A 51 -1.59 -9.53 5.80
CA GLN A 51 -1.90 -8.25 6.40
C GLN A 51 -1.22 -7.15 5.60
N VAL A 52 -1.97 -6.08 5.33
CA VAL A 52 -1.55 -4.97 4.49
C VAL A 52 -1.66 -3.69 5.31
N ASN A 53 -0.56 -2.96 5.43
CA ASN A 53 -0.53 -1.63 6.03
C ASN A 53 0.06 -0.64 5.03
N LEU A 54 -0.55 0.53 4.93
CA LEU A 54 -0.13 1.59 4.04
C LEU A 54 0.38 2.77 4.86
N ASP A 55 1.48 3.34 4.42
CA ASP A 55 2.04 4.56 4.99
C ASP A 55 2.34 5.56 3.87
N ALA A 56 2.08 6.83 4.13
CA ALA A 56 2.31 7.91 3.17
C ALA A 56 2.84 9.13 3.91
N LYS A 57 3.97 9.67 3.44
CA LYS A 57 4.60 10.85 4.03
C LYS A 57 5.07 11.83 2.96
N LYS A 58 4.95 13.12 3.25
CA LYS A 58 5.55 14.18 2.44
C LYS A 58 7.07 14.21 2.68
N ARG A 59 7.85 14.39 1.62
CA ARG A 59 9.31 14.55 1.71
C ARG A 59 9.68 16.03 1.84
N SER A 60 10.95 16.30 2.11
CA SER A 60 11.49 17.65 2.19
C SER A 60 11.46 18.40 0.84
N ALA A 61 11.58 17.68 -0.27
CA ALA A 61 11.47 18.24 -1.60
C ALA A 61 10.00 18.54 -1.95
N GLU A 62 9.78 19.65 -2.66
CA GLU A 62 8.44 20.04 -3.09
C GLU A 62 7.80 18.98 -3.98
N HIS A 63 6.48 18.81 -3.79
CA HIS A 63 5.66 17.86 -4.54
C HIS A 63 6.14 16.41 -4.46
N GLN A 64 7.05 16.08 -3.52
CA GLN A 64 7.54 14.71 -3.35
C GLN A 64 6.90 14.02 -2.16
N TYR A 65 6.47 12.79 -2.40
CA TYR A 65 5.82 11.94 -1.43
C TYR A 65 6.46 10.56 -1.46
N GLU A 66 6.58 9.95 -0.29
CA GLU A 66 6.97 8.56 -0.14
C GLU A 66 5.74 7.78 0.31
N VAL A 67 5.40 6.73 -0.43
CA VAL A 67 4.32 5.81 -0.11
C VAL A 67 4.92 4.42 0.07
N ALA A 68 4.58 3.76 1.16
CA ALA A 68 5.07 2.44 1.50
C ALA A 68 3.92 1.46 1.71
N ILE A 69 4.07 0.26 1.17
CA ILE A 69 3.21 -0.89 1.44
C ILE A 69 3.99 -1.84 2.32
N LYS A 70 3.51 -2.03 3.54
CA LYS A 70 4.01 -3.03 4.48
C LYS A 70 3.12 -4.26 4.40
N LEU A 71 3.68 -5.38 3.97
CA LEU A 71 3.01 -6.68 3.99
C LEU A 71 3.61 -7.55 5.08
N THR A 72 2.73 -8.18 5.85
CA THR A 72 3.08 -9.28 6.74
C THR A 72 2.31 -10.51 6.26
N ILE A 73 3.03 -11.56 5.90
CA ILE A 73 2.47 -12.81 5.39
C ILE A 73 2.87 -13.91 6.36
N THR A 74 1.88 -14.47 7.03
CA THR A 74 2.05 -15.63 7.92
C THR A 74 1.47 -16.86 7.25
N SER A 75 2.28 -17.91 7.13
CA SER A 75 1.85 -19.20 6.63
C SER A 75 1.86 -20.24 7.73
N LYS A 76 0.76 -21.00 7.88
CA LYS A 76 0.63 -22.10 8.84
C LYS A 76 0.17 -23.38 8.17
N ALA A 77 0.55 -24.54 8.70
CA ALA A 77 -0.02 -25.81 8.27
C ALA A 77 -1.49 -25.89 8.70
N LYS A 78 -2.42 -26.20 7.78
CA LYS A 78 -3.86 -26.29 8.11
C LYS A 78 -4.17 -27.32 9.20
N ASP A 79 -3.47 -28.46 9.19
CA ASP A 79 -3.80 -29.57 10.08
C ASP A 79 -3.21 -29.41 11.48
N SER A 80 -1.94 -28.96 11.59
CA SER A 80 -1.25 -28.82 12.89
C SER A 80 -1.22 -27.40 13.45
N GLY A 81 -1.49 -26.39 12.61
CA GLY A 81 -1.35 -24.97 12.97
C GLY A 81 0.11 -24.49 13.09
N ASP A 82 1.09 -25.35 12.77
CA ASP A 82 2.50 -25.00 12.85
C ASP A 82 2.87 -23.90 11.85
N SER A 83 3.64 -22.91 12.31
CA SER A 83 4.19 -21.87 11.42
C SER A 83 5.13 -22.49 10.39
N LEU A 84 4.81 -22.26 9.11
CA LEU A 84 5.60 -22.70 7.97
C LEU A 84 6.69 -21.68 7.64
N PHE A 85 6.25 -20.47 7.33
CA PHE A 85 7.11 -19.32 7.11
C PHE A 85 6.43 -18.02 7.56
N LEU A 86 7.26 -17.02 7.83
CA LEU A 86 6.86 -15.63 8.01
C LEU A 86 7.63 -14.77 7.01
N MET A 87 6.92 -13.93 6.27
CA MET A 87 7.53 -12.95 5.39
C MET A 87 7.03 -11.56 5.76
N GLU A 88 7.95 -10.63 5.94
CA GLU A 88 7.62 -9.21 6.07
C GLU A 88 8.35 -8.44 4.98
N ILE A 89 7.66 -7.49 4.37
CA ILE A 89 8.26 -6.63 3.34
C ILE A 89 7.69 -5.23 3.45
N ASP A 90 8.59 -4.26 3.48
CA ASP A 90 8.31 -2.84 3.44
C ASP A 90 8.77 -2.29 2.09
N TYR A 91 7.84 -2.16 1.16
CA TYR A 91 8.12 -1.72 -0.21
C TYR A 91 7.69 -0.28 -0.41
N ALA A 92 8.63 0.59 -0.77
CA ALA A 92 8.42 2.02 -0.84
C ALA A 92 8.57 2.56 -2.27
N GLY A 93 7.77 3.56 -2.60
CA GLY A 93 7.86 4.35 -3.82
C GLY A 93 7.98 5.84 -3.50
N ILE A 94 8.80 6.54 -4.27
CA ILE A 94 8.91 7.99 -4.25
C ILE A 94 8.18 8.53 -5.48
N PHE A 95 7.25 9.45 -5.26
CA PHE A 95 6.41 10.03 -6.28
C PHE A 95 6.58 11.54 -6.29
N HIS A 96 6.65 12.12 -7.48
CA HIS A 96 6.41 13.53 -7.70
C HIS A 96 4.96 13.72 -8.13
N ILE A 97 4.19 14.52 -7.38
CA ILE A 97 2.76 14.70 -7.58
C ILE A 97 2.42 16.19 -7.50
N ASP A 98 1.82 16.69 -8.58
CA ASP A 98 1.38 18.07 -8.72
C ASP A 98 -0.02 18.14 -9.37
N GLY A 99 -0.73 19.24 -9.16
CA GLY A 99 -2.07 19.48 -9.68
C GLY A 99 -3.20 18.79 -8.90
N ILE A 100 -2.93 18.27 -7.70
CA ILE A 100 -3.95 17.70 -6.81
C ILE A 100 -4.21 18.64 -5.63
N PRO A 101 -5.48 19.03 -5.36
CA PRO A 101 -5.83 19.80 -4.17
C PRO A 101 -5.42 19.07 -2.88
N ASP A 102 -4.97 19.81 -1.87
CA ASP A 102 -4.48 19.23 -0.61
C ASP A 102 -5.50 18.29 0.06
N GLU A 103 -6.80 18.62 -0.02
CA GLU A 103 -7.90 17.79 0.50
C GLU A 103 -7.99 16.41 -0.17
N GLN A 104 -7.54 16.31 -1.42
CA GLN A 104 -7.56 15.09 -2.23
C GLN A 104 -6.19 14.39 -2.28
N MET A 105 -5.15 15.00 -1.71
CA MET A 105 -3.79 14.46 -1.74
C MET A 105 -3.71 13.14 -0.96
N HIS A 106 -4.23 13.11 0.27
CA HIS A 106 -4.18 11.91 1.10
C HIS A 106 -4.89 10.69 0.48
N PRO A 107 -6.15 10.78 -0.03
CA PRO A 107 -6.77 9.65 -0.70
C PRO A 107 -6.01 9.23 -1.96
N PHE A 108 -5.46 10.18 -2.73
CA PHE A 108 -4.66 9.87 -3.91
C PHE A 108 -3.40 9.06 -3.54
N LEU A 109 -2.66 9.49 -2.52
CA LEU A 109 -1.48 8.79 -2.02
C LEU A 109 -1.78 7.39 -1.48
N MET A 110 -2.96 7.18 -0.88
CA MET A 110 -3.32 5.90 -0.28
C MET A 110 -3.99 4.91 -1.25
N ILE A 111 -4.40 5.36 -2.43
CA ILE A 111 -5.12 4.53 -3.41
C ILE A 111 -4.31 4.38 -4.70
N GLU A 112 -3.93 5.48 -5.33
CA GLU A 112 -3.32 5.45 -6.66
C GLU A 112 -1.85 5.05 -6.60
N CYS A 113 -1.09 5.57 -5.62
CA CYS A 113 0.32 5.20 -5.47
C CYS A 113 0.50 3.69 -5.14
N PRO A 114 -0.24 3.08 -4.19
CA PRO A 114 -0.12 1.65 -3.91
C PRO A 114 -0.52 0.76 -5.09
N ARG A 115 -1.52 1.15 -5.89
CA ARG A 115 -1.88 0.42 -7.13
C ARG A 115 -0.73 0.31 -8.10
N ILE A 116 0.12 1.33 -8.18
CA ILE A 116 1.30 1.34 -9.05
C ILE A 116 2.42 0.45 -8.48
N LEU A 117 2.60 0.44 -7.15
CA LEU A 117 3.64 -0.35 -6.50
C LEU A 117 3.28 -1.85 -6.41
N PHE A 118 1.99 -2.16 -6.26
CA PHE A 118 1.52 -3.50 -5.94
C PHE A 118 1.95 -4.61 -6.92
N PRO A 119 1.97 -4.41 -8.25
CA PRO A 119 2.45 -5.43 -9.18
C PRO A 119 3.90 -5.86 -8.93
N PHE A 120 4.77 -4.92 -8.55
CA PHE A 120 6.18 -5.21 -8.24
C PHE A 120 6.31 -5.97 -6.93
N LEU A 121 5.55 -5.53 -5.91
CA LEU A 121 5.47 -6.19 -4.62
C LEU A 121 4.96 -7.63 -4.74
N ARG A 122 3.89 -7.84 -5.53
CA ARG A 122 3.33 -9.16 -5.83
C ARG A 122 4.37 -10.08 -6.48
N ARG A 123 5.17 -9.56 -7.42
CA ARG A 123 6.27 -10.32 -8.03
C ARG A 123 7.30 -10.75 -6.99
N ILE A 124 7.73 -9.83 -6.12
CA ILE A 124 8.72 -10.12 -5.08
C ILE A 124 8.22 -11.22 -4.13
N VAL A 125 6.97 -11.13 -3.67
CA VAL A 125 6.36 -12.14 -2.80
C VAL A 125 6.33 -13.52 -3.48
N SER A 126 5.93 -13.57 -4.75
CA SER A 126 5.94 -14.82 -5.53
C SER A 126 7.35 -15.42 -5.65
N ASP A 127 8.36 -14.59 -5.94
CA ASP A 127 9.74 -15.05 -6.10
C ASP A 127 10.34 -15.53 -4.76
N VAL A 128 10.18 -14.76 -3.68
CA VAL A 128 10.74 -15.09 -2.36
C VAL A 128 10.09 -16.34 -1.76
N THR A 129 8.77 -16.49 -1.89
CA THR A 129 8.08 -17.70 -1.38
C THR A 129 8.52 -18.96 -2.14
N ARG A 130 8.72 -18.84 -3.46
CA ARG A 130 9.29 -19.91 -4.30
C ARG A 130 10.72 -20.27 -3.87
N ASP A 131 11.57 -19.27 -3.69
CA ASP A 131 12.96 -19.48 -3.27
C ASP A 131 13.05 -20.01 -1.83
N GLY A 132 12.04 -19.75 -1.00
CA GLY A 132 11.84 -20.38 0.31
C GLY A 132 11.46 -21.86 0.26
N GLY A 133 11.28 -22.44 -0.92
CA GLY A 133 10.92 -23.86 -1.11
C GLY A 133 9.41 -24.15 -1.08
N TYR A 134 8.58 -23.11 -1.17
CA TYR A 134 7.11 -23.23 -1.19
C TYR A 134 6.56 -22.99 -2.60
N PRO A 135 5.31 -23.39 -2.90
CA PRO A 135 4.63 -22.94 -4.11
C PRO A 135 4.59 -21.40 -4.17
N PRO A 136 4.73 -20.78 -5.37
CA PRO A 136 4.71 -19.33 -5.50
C PRO A 136 3.40 -18.74 -4.95
N LEU A 137 3.51 -17.83 -3.98
CA LEU A 137 2.35 -17.15 -3.43
C LEU A 137 1.90 -16.03 -4.36
N ASN A 138 0.75 -16.25 -4.99
CA ASN A 138 0.07 -15.27 -5.80
C ASN A 138 -0.90 -14.46 -4.92
N LEU A 139 -0.49 -13.27 -4.50
CA LEU A 139 -1.38 -12.36 -3.74
C LEU A 139 -2.61 -11.99 -4.56
N ASP A 140 -3.80 -12.01 -3.97
CA ASP A 140 -4.99 -11.50 -4.66
C ASP A 140 -4.93 -9.98 -4.87
N ASN A 141 -5.77 -9.48 -5.79
CA ASN A 141 -5.88 -8.03 -5.99
C ASN A 141 -6.39 -7.37 -4.70
N ILE A 142 -5.67 -6.36 -4.23
CA ILE A 142 -6.03 -5.61 -3.03
C ILE A 142 -6.97 -4.46 -3.41
N ASP A 143 -8.10 -4.35 -2.71
CA ASP A 143 -8.96 -3.18 -2.78
C ASP A 143 -8.44 -2.06 -1.87
N PHE A 144 -7.57 -1.21 -2.43
CA PHE A 144 -7.01 -0.06 -1.73
C PHE A 144 -8.07 0.99 -1.34
N VAL A 145 -9.21 1.03 -2.03
CA VAL A 145 -10.31 1.94 -1.66
C VAL A 145 -10.96 1.47 -0.37
N ALA A 146 -11.22 0.16 -0.26
CA ALA A 146 -11.75 -0.44 0.97
C ALA A 146 -10.78 -0.27 2.15
N LEU A 147 -9.49 -0.53 1.94
CA LEU A 147 -8.46 -0.31 2.97
C LEU A 147 -8.41 1.15 3.43
N TYR A 148 -8.46 2.10 2.49
CA TYR A 148 -8.46 3.52 2.83
C TYR A 148 -9.70 3.93 3.65
N ARG A 149 -10.88 3.41 3.30
CA ARG A 149 -12.12 3.64 4.06
C ARG A 149 -12.01 3.10 5.49
N GLN A 150 -11.46 1.89 5.66
CA GLN A 150 -11.23 1.30 6.99
C GLN A 150 -10.27 2.15 7.83
N GLU A 151 -9.19 2.64 7.22
CA GLU A 151 -8.22 3.51 7.90
C GLU A 151 -8.84 4.84 8.34
N ILE A 152 -9.69 5.48 7.53
CA ILE A 152 -10.42 6.68 7.94
C ILE A 152 -11.32 6.39 9.15
N MET A 153 -12.11 5.32 9.10
CA MET A 153 -13.00 4.95 10.22
C MET A 153 -12.21 4.70 11.50
N ARG A 154 -11.06 4.02 11.40
CA ARG A 154 -10.15 3.79 12.52
C ARG A 154 -9.63 5.09 13.11
N ARG A 155 -9.17 6.03 12.28
CA ARG A 155 -8.68 7.34 12.73
C ARG A 155 -9.78 8.16 13.40
N GLN A 156 -11.00 8.13 12.88
CA GLN A 156 -12.15 8.80 13.48
C GLN A 156 -12.48 8.22 14.87
N ALA A 157 -12.47 6.88 15.01
CA ALA A 157 -12.71 6.23 16.29
C ALA A 157 -11.63 6.56 17.34
N VAL A 158 -10.34 6.59 16.94
CA VAL A 158 -9.23 6.97 17.83
C VAL A 158 -9.33 8.44 18.25
N ALA A 159 -9.65 9.34 17.32
CA ALA A 159 -9.84 10.76 17.64
C ALA A 159 -11.00 11.00 18.61
N GLN A 160 -12.10 10.24 18.48
CA GLN A 160 -13.23 10.30 19.41
C GLN A 160 -12.88 9.76 20.80
N ALA A 161 -12.10 8.67 20.89
CA ALA A 161 -11.62 8.13 22.15
C ALA A 161 -10.66 9.10 22.88
N GLN A 162 -9.74 9.72 22.14
CA GLN A 162 -8.79 10.71 22.69
C GLN A 162 -9.49 12.00 23.16
N ALA A 163 -10.55 12.43 22.47
CA ALA A 163 -11.35 13.57 22.89
C ALA A 163 -12.20 13.28 24.15
N ALA A 164 -12.55 12.01 24.40
CA ALA A 164 -13.25 11.58 25.60
C ALA A 164 -12.34 11.39 26.83
N GLU A 165 -11.03 11.23 26.63
CA GLU A 165 -10.03 11.08 27.70
C GLU A 165 -9.31 12.39 28.09
N ALA A 166 -9.55 13.50 27.38
CA ALA A 166 -9.02 14.81 27.77
C ALA A 166 -9.78 15.33 29.01
N PRO A 167 -9.14 15.39 30.20
CA PRO A 167 -9.82 15.81 31.42
C PRO A 167 -10.13 17.30 31.33
N THR A 168 -11.37 17.63 31.67
CA THR A 168 -11.82 19.00 31.95
C THR A 168 -10.92 19.58 33.05
N GLN A 169 -10.08 20.56 32.69
CA GLN A 169 -9.49 21.51 33.64
C GLN A 169 -10.07 22.88 33.36
#